data_AF-A0ABD3FUW5-F1
#
_entry.id   AF-A0ABD3FUW5-F1
#
_cell.length_a   1.000
_cell.length_b   1.000
_cell.length_c   1.000
_cell.angle_alpha   90.00
_cell.angle_beta   90.00
_cell.angle_gamma   90.00
#
_symmetry.space_group_name_H-M   'P 1'
#
loop_
_entity.id
_entity.type
_entity.pdbx_description
1 polymer ?
#
loop_
_entity_poly.entity_id
_entity_poly.type
_entity_poly.pdbx_seq_one_letter_code
_entity_poly.pdbx_strand_id
1 'polypeptide(L)'
;MARWQRWVDPRVAVDERWHSSHIGLVRSPTLLGDHLVSQLRELTRATDDDMALARTGQFLHKNLRLFEKENRLLLRLADSARVIPLLQRTIESVLGMSDLLESEIREIWDRNLESERLEWIREIENVLKNEERMALEMGDYHQQLQILTLLKHQYREVLTSRELDAYSEVFDWVTRRGNVVVSLVCDFGAGVVSSEEDCCGRRGRSLRAAGNTLGETLPPKCTKVFRCLPCRKLVRDS
;
A
#
# COMPACT_ATOMS: atom_id res chain seq x y z
N MET A 1 4.72 16.49 -34.40
CA MET A 1 5.23 15.95 -33.14
C MET A 1 4.07 15.34 -32.38
N ALA A 2 4.18 14.07 -32.01
CA ALA A 2 3.12 13.38 -31.28
C ALA A 2 2.88 14.06 -29.92
N ARG A 3 1.63 14.07 -29.43
CA ARG A 3 1.31 14.74 -28.15
C ARG A 3 2.10 14.14 -26.98
N TRP A 4 2.33 12.82 -26.97
CA TRP A 4 3.16 12.16 -25.97
C TRP A 4 4.56 12.77 -25.87
N GLN A 5 5.23 12.98 -27.01
CA GLN A 5 6.57 13.58 -27.07
C GLN A 5 6.63 15.01 -26.52
N ARG A 6 5.51 15.73 -26.54
CA ARG A 6 5.43 17.10 -26.01
C ARG A 6 5.11 17.13 -24.51
N TRP A 7 4.32 16.16 -24.02
CA TRP A 7 3.74 16.22 -22.68
C TRP A 7 4.39 15.25 -21.69
N VAL A 8 4.89 14.10 -22.15
CA VAL A 8 5.48 13.06 -21.29
C VAL A 8 6.99 13.03 -21.43
N ASP A 9 7.54 12.89 -22.64
CA ASP A 9 8.99 12.71 -22.87
C ASP A 9 9.88 13.76 -22.17
N PRO A 10 9.55 15.07 -22.13
CA PRO A 10 10.40 16.07 -21.46
C PRO A 10 10.47 15.92 -19.93
N ARG A 11 9.71 15.00 -19.33
CA ARG A 11 9.59 14.80 -17.88
C ARG A 11 10.17 13.47 -17.41
N VAL A 12 10.57 12.61 -18.33
CA VAL A 12 10.99 11.24 -18.08
C VAL A 12 12.34 11.01 -18.73
N ALA A 13 13.21 10.24 -18.08
CA ALA A 13 14.48 9.86 -18.70
C ALA A 13 14.24 8.86 -19.85
N VAL A 14 15.19 8.78 -20.78
CA VAL A 14 15.06 7.96 -22.00
C VAL A 14 14.98 6.45 -21.69
N ASP A 15 15.51 6.04 -20.55
CA ASP A 15 15.51 4.68 -20.02
C ASP A 15 14.27 4.35 -19.16
N GLU A 16 13.46 5.34 -18.80
CA GLU A 16 12.21 5.10 -18.06
C GLU A 16 11.14 4.50 -18.97
N ARG A 17 10.34 3.57 -18.43
CA ARG A 17 9.21 2.93 -19.16
C ARG A 17 8.27 3.94 -19.82
N TRP A 18 8.21 5.18 -19.37
CA TRP A 18 7.32 6.22 -19.89
C TRP A 18 7.76 6.84 -21.22
N HIS A 19 9.04 6.74 -21.57
CA HIS A 19 9.58 7.43 -22.74
C HIS A 19 9.05 6.84 -24.05
N SER A 20 8.69 7.69 -25.02
CA SER A 20 8.04 7.26 -26.27
C SER A 20 8.89 6.33 -27.15
N SER A 21 10.21 6.37 -27.00
CA SER A 21 11.16 5.52 -27.75
C SER A 21 11.00 4.02 -27.49
N HIS A 22 10.36 3.64 -26.39
CA HIS A 22 10.18 2.23 -26.04
C HIS A 22 8.97 1.59 -26.72
N ILE A 23 9.21 0.61 -27.58
CA ILE A 23 8.17 -0.17 -28.26
C ILE A 23 7.82 -1.40 -27.44
N GLY A 24 6.52 -1.70 -27.29
CA GLY A 24 6.04 -2.84 -26.51
C GLY A 24 6.30 -2.71 -25.01
N LEU A 25 6.15 -3.83 -24.30
CA LEU A 25 6.23 -3.88 -22.83
C LEU A 25 7.65 -3.60 -22.33
N VAL A 26 7.76 -2.66 -21.40
CA VAL A 26 8.99 -2.38 -20.65
C VAL A 26 8.72 -2.70 -19.19
N ARG A 27 9.47 -3.65 -18.65
CA ARG A 27 9.34 -4.07 -17.26
C ARG A 27 10.11 -3.12 -16.36
N SER A 28 9.43 -2.58 -15.35
CA SER A 28 10.07 -1.74 -14.34
C SER A 28 10.41 -2.55 -13.09
N PRO A 29 11.35 -2.08 -12.25
CA PRO A 29 11.55 -2.63 -10.90
C PRO A 29 10.28 -2.56 -10.03
N THR A 30 9.28 -1.77 -10.47
CA THR A 30 8.04 -1.66 -9.73
C THR A 30 7.00 -2.71 -10.03
N LEU A 31 7.05 -3.33 -11.21
CA LEU A 31 6.12 -4.33 -11.74
C LEU A 31 4.69 -3.80 -11.97
N LEU A 32 4.14 -2.98 -11.08
CA LEU A 32 2.79 -2.46 -11.16
C LEU A 32 2.64 -1.40 -12.26
N GLY A 33 1.69 -1.62 -13.16
CA GLY A 33 1.29 -0.72 -14.23
C GLY A 33 2.14 -0.82 -15.51
N ASP A 34 3.06 -1.77 -15.63
CA ASP A 34 3.95 -1.88 -16.80
C ASP A 34 3.15 -2.05 -18.10
N HIS A 35 2.14 -2.93 -18.07
CA HIS A 35 1.25 -3.16 -19.20
C HIS A 35 0.41 -1.92 -19.51
N LEU A 36 -0.15 -1.24 -18.48
CA LEU A 36 -0.93 -0.03 -18.70
C LEU A 36 -0.11 1.07 -19.39
N VAL A 37 1.12 1.33 -18.92
CA VAL A 37 1.99 2.33 -19.56
C VAL A 37 2.32 1.91 -21.00
N SER A 38 2.61 0.63 -21.22
CA SER A 38 2.82 0.10 -22.58
C SER A 38 1.65 0.38 -23.49
N GLN A 39 0.44 0.04 -23.05
CA GLN A 39 -0.76 0.22 -23.85
C GLN A 39 -1.07 1.71 -24.10
N LEU A 40 -0.85 2.57 -23.12
CA LEU A 40 -0.98 4.03 -23.31
C LEU A 40 -0.02 4.56 -24.38
N ARG A 41 1.22 4.07 -24.42
CA ARG A 41 2.18 4.43 -25.47
C ARG A 41 1.70 3.95 -26.83
N GLU A 42 1.27 2.69 -26.95
CA GLU A 42 0.81 2.13 -28.22
C GLU A 42 -0.46 2.83 -28.73
N LEU A 43 -1.45 3.06 -27.87
CA LEU A 43 -2.66 3.81 -28.23
C LEU A 43 -2.30 5.22 -28.73
N THR A 44 -1.46 5.95 -28.01
CA THR A 44 -1.06 7.31 -28.42
C THR A 44 -0.24 7.35 -29.71
N ARG A 45 0.37 6.22 -30.13
CA ARG A 45 1.01 6.10 -31.46
C ARG A 45 0.00 5.77 -32.56
N ALA A 46 -1.04 5.01 -32.24
CA ALA A 46 -2.07 4.61 -33.18
C ALA A 46 -3.06 5.74 -33.48
N THR A 47 -3.36 6.60 -32.51
CA THR A 47 -4.17 7.81 -32.70
C THR A 47 -3.30 9.05 -32.90
N ASP A 48 -3.30 9.58 -34.11
CA ASP A 48 -2.70 10.88 -34.38
C ASP A 48 -3.47 11.97 -33.62
N ASP A 49 -2.74 12.72 -32.79
CA ASP A 49 -3.20 13.92 -32.06
C ASP A 49 -4.08 13.73 -30.80
N ASP A 50 -4.08 12.57 -30.14
CA ASP A 50 -4.87 12.40 -28.92
C ASP A 50 -4.23 13.10 -27.69
N MET A 51 -4.70 14.32 -27.43
CA MET A 51 -4.30 15.12 -26.26
C MET A 51 -4.76 14.48 -24.94
N ALA A 52 -5.89 13.77 -24.93
CA ALA A 52 -6.45 13.20 -23.72
C ALA A 52 -5.61 12.03 -23.22
N LEU A 53 -5.17 11.15 -24.13
CA LEU A 53 -4.24 10.06 -23.81
C LEU A 53 -2.90 10.58 -23.30
N ALA A 54 -2.30 11.56 -23.98
CA ALA A 54 -1.02 12.13 -23.56
C ALA A 54 -1.09 12.81 -22.18
N ARG A 55 -2.20 13.51 -21.87
CA ARG A 55 -2.45 14.09 -20.55
C ARG A 55 -2.67 13.02 -19.48
N THR A 56 -3.34 11.94 -19.83
CA THR A 56 -3.57 10.80 -18.92
C THR A 56 -2.25 10.13 -18.57
N GLY A 57 -1.38 9.89 -19.55
CA GLY A 57 -0.02 9.40 -19.32
C GLY A 57 0.80 10.34 -18.42
N GLN A 58 0.76 11.65 -18.67
CA GLN A 58 1.42 12.65 -17.83
C GLN A 58 0.89 12.64 -16.39
N PHE A 59 -0.44 12.59 -16.22
CA PHE A 59 -1.09 12.55 -14.92
C PHE A 59 -0.68 11.28 -14.16
N LEU A 60 -0.73 10.12 -14.81
CA LEU A 60 -0.39 8.86 -14.18
C LEU A 60 1.09 8.84 -13.78
N HIS A 61 2.01 9.24 -14.67
CA HIS A 61 3.44 9.35 -14.36
C HIS A 61 3.69 10.22 -13.13
N LYS A 62 3.06 11.41 -13.07
CA LYS A 62 3.21 12.32 -11.92
C LYS A 62 2.80 11.66 -10.60
N ASN A 63 1.72 10.88 -10.60
CA ASN A 63 1.19 10.24 -9.40
C ASN A 63 1.92 8.95 -9.02
N LEU A 64 2.59 8.30 -9.97
CA LEU A 64 3.43 7.12 -9.75
C LEU A 64 4.89 7.46 -9.46
N ARG A 65 5.35 8.67 -9.77
CA ARG A 65 6.76 9.06 -9.63
C ARG A 65 7.38 8.79 -8.26
N LEU A 66 6.65 9.04 -7.16
CA LEU A 66 7.15 8.77 -5.81
C LEU A 66 7.21 7.28 -5.51
N PHE A 67 6.21 6.53 -5.99
CA PHE A 67 6.16 5.08 -5.87
C PHE A 67 7.26 4.40 -6.69
N GLU A 68 7.53 4.88 -7.91
CA GLU A 68 8.56 4.35 -8.81
C GLU A 68 9.99 4.64 -8.35
N LYS A 69 10.20 5.76 -7.66
CA LYS A 69 11.52 6.13 -7.11
C LYS A 69 11.81 5.49 -5.76
N GLU A 70 10.81 4.96 -5.07
CA GLU A 70 11.02 4.31 -3.79
C GLU A 70 11.68 2.94 -4.03
N ASN A 71 12.86 2.75 -3.45
CA ASN A 71 13.60 1.50 -3.62
C ASN A 71 13.23 0.47 -2.54
N ARG A 72 12.65 0.93 -1.41
CA ARG A 72 12.27 0.07 -0.28
C ARG A 72 10.94 -0.61 -0.55
N LEU A 73 10.96 -1.94 -0.52
CA LEU A 73 9.81 -2.77 -0.88
C LEU A 73 8.65 -2.60 0.10
N LEU A 74 8.93 -2.44 1.40
CA LEU A 74 7.87 -2.31 2.42
C LEU A 74 7.14 -0.98 2.36
N LEU A 75 7.83 0.11 2.02
CA LEU A 75 7.17 1.40 1.81
C LEU A 75 6.37 1.41 0.52
N ARG A 76 6.87 0.74 -0.53
CA ARG A 76 6.08 0.51 -1.73
C ARG A 76 4.86 -0.36 -1.46
N LEU A 77 4.96 -1.39 -0.63
CA LEU A 77 3.80 -2.13 -0.12
C LEU A 77 2.79 -1.20 0.52
N ALA A 78 3.23 -0.39 1.46
CA ALA A 78 2.32 0.51 2.15
C ALA A 78 1.67 1.55 1.20
N ASP A 79 2.40 2.06 0.20
CA ASP A 79 1.89 3.02 -0.78
C ASP A 79 1.08 2.38 -1.93
N SER A 80 1.20 1.06 -2.17
CA SER A 80 0.50 0.45 -3.31
C SER A 80 -1.02 0.46 -3.15
N ALA A 81 -1.53 0.52 -1.91
CA ALA A 81 -2.95 0.65 -1.63
C ALA A 81 -3.55 1.95 -2.21
N ARG A 82 -2.71 2.98 -2.44
CA ARG A 82 -3.06 4.19 -3.20
C ARG A 82 -2.90 3.99 -4.71
N VAL A 83 -1.83 3.30 -5.13
CA VAL A 83 -1.45 3.12 -6.54
C VAL A 83 -2.42 2.22 -7.29
N ILE A 84 -2.83 1.10 -6.69
CA ILE A 84 -3.73 0.13 -7.30
C ILE A 84 -5.06 0.76 -7.77
N PRO A 85 -5.83 1.45 -6.91
CA PRO A 85 -7.09 2.06 -7.35
C PRO A 85 -6.85 3.23 -8.32
N LEU A 86 -5.70 3.90 -8.26
CA LEU A 86 -5.31 4.88 -9.27
C LEU A 86 -5.13 4.23 -10.65
N LEU A 87 -4.48 3.07 -10.72
CA LEU A 87 -4.32 2.30 -11.96
C LEU A 87 -5.69 1.84 -12.50
N GLN A 88 -6.53 1.26 -11.65
CA GLN A 88 -7.88 0.80 -12.03
C GLN A 88 -8.73 1.94 -12.60
N ARG A 89 -8.80 3.09 -11.92
CA ARG A 89 -9.53 4.27 -12.42
C ARG A 89 -8.97 4.80 -13.72
N THR A 90 -7.65 4.68 -13.93
CA THR A 90 -7.01 5.11 -15.18
C THR A 90 -7.38 4.17 -16.32
N ILE A 91 -7.42 2.86 -16.08
CA ILE A 91 -7.92 1.86 -17.05
C ILE A 91 -9.35 2.22 -17.47
N GLU A 92 -10.26 2.39 -16.51
CA GLU A 92 -11.65 2.77 -16.77
C GLU A 92 -11.75 4.07 -17.56
N SER A 93 -10.99 5.10 -17.18
CA SER A 93 -11.02 6.39 -17.87
C SER A 93 -10.51 6.29 -19.32
N VAL A 94 -9.41 5.58 -19.55
CA VAL A 94 -8.79 5.44 -20.87
C VAL A 94 -9.68 4.64 -21.81
N LEU A 95 -10.21 3.51 -21.33
CA LEU A 95 -11.14 2.70 -22.10
C LEU A 95 -12.45 3.44 -22.36
N GLY A 96 -12.91 4.26 -21.41
CA GLY A 96 -14.10 5.09 -21.57
C GLY A 96 -13.93 6.19 -22.61
N MET A 97 -12.76 6.83 -22.66
CA MET A 97 -12.45 7.82 -23.71
C MET A 97 -12.32 7.21 -25.10
N SER A 98 -12.03 5.90 -25.18
CA SER A 98 -11.80 5.19 -26.44
C SER A 98 -13.01 4.36 -26.88
N ASP A 99 -14.15 4.44 -26.18
CA ASP A 99 -15.34 3.60 -26.37
C ASP A 99 -15.05 2.08 -26.31
N LEU A 100 -14.05 1.67 -25.51
CA LEU A 100 -13.61 0.29 -25.35
C LEU A 100 -14.04 -0.36 -24.01
N LEU A 101 -14.88 0.31 -23.22
CA LEU A 101 -15.28 -0.15 -21.88
C LEU A 101 -15.98 -1.51 -21.85
N GLU A 102 -16.72 -1.85 -22.90
CA GLU A 102 -17.47 -3.11 -23.02
C GLU A 102 -16.75 -4.14 -23.90
N SER A 103 -15.51 -3.86 -24.30
CA SER A 103 -14.74 -4.74 -25.16
C SER A 103 -13.92 -5.76 -24.37
N GLU A 104 -13.54 -6.86 -25.04
CA GLU A 104 -12.60 -7.86 -24.50
C GLU A 104 -11.24 -7.23 -24.10
N ILE A 105 -10.92 -6.04 -24.62
CA ILE A 105 -9.70 -5.30 -24.27
C ILE A 105 -9.71 -4.92 -22.79
N ARG A 106 -10.87 -4.61 -22.22
CA ARG A 106 -11.00 -4.34 -20.78
C ARG A 106 -10.56 -5.53 -19.95
N GLU A 107 -11.08 -6.71 -20.26
CA GLU A 107 -10.74 -7.94 -19.55
C GLU A 107 -9.25 -8.29 -19.70
N ILE A 108 -8.62 -7.96 -20.83
CA ILE A 108 -7.17 -8.11 -21.01
C ILE A 108 -6.41 -7.16 -20.08
N TRP A 109 -6.81 -5.89 -19.98
CA TRP A 109 -6.13 -4.90 -19.15
C TRP A 109 -6.30 -5.20 -17.66
N ASP A 110 -7.50 -5.60 -17.24
CA ASP A 110 -7.77 -6.01 -15.86
C ASP A 110 -6.97 -7.25 -15.48
N ARG A 111 -6.93 -8.29 -16.35
CA ARG A 111 -6.10 -9.49 -16.13
C ARG A 111 -4.60 -9.17 -16.05
N ASN A 112 -4.11 -8.26 -16.89
CA ASN A 112 -2.70 -7.85 -16.83
C ASN A 112 -2.37 -7.16 -15.51
N LEU A 113 -3.25 -6.27 -15.03
CA LEU A 113 -3.06 -5.62 -13.73
C LEU A 113 -3.11 -6.63 -12.58
N GLU A 114 -4.03 -7.60 -12.62
CA GLU A 114 -4.08 -8.69 -11.63
C GLU A 114 -2.81 -9.55 -11.66
N SER A 115 -2.29 -9.87 -12.84
CA SER A 115 -1.04 -10.60 -13.00
C SER A 115 0.14 -9.86 -12.38
N GLU A 116 0.27 -8.56 -12.65
CA GLU A 116 1.30 -7.71 -12.05
C GLU A 116 1.17 -7.62 -10.53
N ARG A 117 -0.05 -7.52 -10.00
CA ARG A 117 -0.30 -7.55 -8.54
C ARG A 117 0.13 -8.86 -7.92
N LEU A 118 -0.16 -9.99 -8.55
CA LEU A 118 0.26 -11.31 -8.06
C LEU A 118 1.78 -11.48 -8.07
N GLU A 119 2.45 -11.03 -9.13
CA GLU A 119 3.92 -11.05 -9.21
C GLU A 119 4.53 -10.17 -8.14
N TRP A 120 3.99 -8.97 -7.96
CA TRP A 120 4.47 -8.04 -6.95
C TRP A 120 4.30 -8.58 -5.52
N ILE A 121 3.17 -9.22 -5.21
CA ILE A 121 2.96 -9.84 -3.89
C ILE A 121 3.89 -11.02 -3.66
N ARG A 122 4.25 -11.79 -4.69
CA ARG A 122 5.26 -12.86 -4.55
C ARG A 122 6.62 -12.30 -4.13
N GLU A 123 7.02 -11.14 -4.64
CA GLU A 123 8.26 -10.48 -4.21
C GLU A 123 8.20 -10.09 -2.72
N ILE A 124 7.05 -9.60 -2.25
CA ILE A 124 6.83 -9.28 -0.84
C ILE A 124 6.86 -10.53 0.04
N GLU A 125 6.19 -11.61 -0.37
CA GLU A 125 6.24 -12.90 0.32
C GLU A 125 7.66 -13.47 0.38
N ASN A 126 8.49 -13.24 -0.64
CA ASN A 126 9.90 -13.63 -0.64
C ASN A 126 10.72 -12.82 0.38
N VAL A 127 10.41 -11.53 0.56
CA VAL A 127 11.02 -10.71 1.62
C VAL A 127 10.58 -11.20 3.00
N LEU A 128 9.30 -11.48 3.19
CA LEU A 128 8.74 -11.96 4.47
C LEU A 128 9.39 -13.27 4.95
N LYS A 129 9.78 -14.15 4.02
CA LYS A 129 10.47 -15.41 4.33
C LYS A 129 11.94 -15.23 4.70
N ASN A 130 12.54 -14.08 4.43
CA ASN A 130 13.96 -13.82 4.69
C ASN A 130 14.09 -12.75 5.78
N GLU A 131 14.38 -13.19 7.00
CA GLU A 131 14.45 -12.30 8.17
C GLU A 131 15.50 -11.19 8.03
N GLU A 132 16.65 -11.49 7.42
CA GLU A 132 17.72 -10.51 7.22
C GLU A 132 17.29 -9.42 6.24
N ARG A 133 16.68 -9.83 5.12
CA ARG A 133 16.13 -8.89 4.13
C ARG A 133 14.99 -8.07 4.73
N MET A 134 14.13 -8.67 5.54
CA MET A 134 13.05 -7.98 6.23
C MET A 134 13.60 -6.92 7.21
N ALA A 135 14.64 -7.25 7.98
CA ALA A 135 15.28 -6.30 8.90
C ALA A 135 15.94 -5.12 8.16
N LEU A 136 16.58 -5.39 7.02
CA LEU A 136 17.16 -4.35 6.16
C LEU A 136 16.08 -3.41 5.60
N GLU A 137 14.95 -3.95 5.14
CA GLU A 137 13.84 -3.17 4.57
C GLU A 137 13.06 -2.37 5.62
N MET A 138 12.94 -2.89 6.85
CA MET A 138 12.35 -2.16 7.97
C MET A 138 13.17 -0.92 8.33
N GLY A 139 14.49 -1.08 8.32
CA GLY A 139 15.44 -0.01 8.63
C GLY A 139 15.22 0.61 10.01
N ASP A 140 15.39 1.93 10.11
CA ASP A 140 15.37 2.66 11.38
C ASP A 140 13.94 2.90 11.94
N TYR A 141 13.87 3.40 13.16
CA TYR A 141 12.60 3.66 13.85
C TYR A 141 11.65 4.61 13.08
N HIS A 142 12.18 5.65 12.43
CA HIS A 142 11.36 6.59 11.66
C HIS A 142 10.79 5.91 10.41
N GLN A 143 11.57 5.06 9.76
CA GLN A 143 11.14 4.27 8.61
C GLN A 143 10.06 3.26 9.01
N GLN A 144 10.22 2.58 10.13
CA GLN A 144 9.22 1.67 10.69
C GLN A 144 7.90 2.41 11.00
N LEU A 145 7.97 3.59 11.62
CA LEU A 145 6.79 4.41 11.91
C LEU A 145 6.08 4.87 10.62
N GLN A 146 6.85 5.23 9.59
CA GLN A 146 6.30 5.61 8.28
C GLN A 146 5.55 4.43 7.63
N ILE A 147 6.15 3.24 7.64
CA ILE A 147 5.52 2.01 7.14
C ILE A 147 4.20 1.77 7.88
N LEU A 148 4.22 1.77 9.22
CA LEU A 148 3.02 1.54 10.03
C LEU A 148 1.94 2.59 9.81
N THR A 149 2.31 3.85 9.64
CA THR A 149 1.35 4.94 9.38
C THR A 149 0.64 4.72 8.05
N LEU A 150 1.38 4.39 6.99
CA LEU A 150 0.81 4.10 5.68
C LEU A 150 -0.04 2.82 5.69
N LEU A 151 0.42 1.78 6.40
CA LEU A 151 -0.33 0.54 6.59
C LEU A 151 -1.60 0.73 7.44
N LYS A 152 -1.66 1.73 8.33
CA LYS A 152 -2.86 1.99 9.14
C LYS A 152 -4.02 2.53 8.29
N HIS A 153 -3.72 3.27 7.24
CA HIS A 153 -4.72 3.86 6.34
C HIS A 153 -5.20 2.90 5.24
N GLN A 154 -5.12 1.58 5.47
CA GLN A 154 -5.39 0.57 4.45
C GLN A 154 -6.85 0.54 3.98
N TYR A 155 -7.01 0.61 2.65
CA TYR A 155 -8.24 0.40 1.92
C TYR A 155 -8.55 -1.09 1.81
N ARG A 156 -9.11 -1.67 2.89
CA ARG A 156 -9.52 -3.10 2.94
C ARG A 156 -10.41 -3.55 1.79
N GLU A 157 -11.11 -2.61 1.16
CA GLU A 157 -12.07 -2.84 0.08
C GLU A 157 -11.41 -3.03 -1.30
N VAL A 158 -10.13 -2.68 -1.47
CA VAL A 158 -9.44 -2.69 -2.77
C VAL A 158 -8.43 -3.85 -2.89
N LEU A 159 -7.96 -4.35 -1.75
CA LEU A 159 -6.98 -5.42 -1.67
C LEU A 159 -7.66 -6.79 -1.71
N THR A 160 -7.08 -7.72 -2.47
CA THR A 160 -7.45 -9.13 -2.47
C THR A 160 -7.11 -9.77 -1.12
N SER A 161 -7.72 -10.91 -0.80
CA SER A 161 -7.44 -11.63 0.45
C SER A 161 -5.94 -11.93 0.63
N ARG A 162 -5.26 -12.34 -0.45
CA ARG A 162 -3.82 -12.64 -0.42
C ARG A 162 -2.97 -11.40 -0.15
N GLU A 163 -3.32 -10.27 -0.76
CA GLU A 163 -2.66 -9.00 -0.46
C GLU A 163 -2.89 -8.63 1.02
N LEU A 164 -4.13 -8.68 1.50
CA LEU A 164 -4.44 -8.39 2.91
C LEU A 164 -3.66 -9.26 3.89
N ASP A 165 -3.46 -10.53 3.57
CA ASP A 165 -2.63 -11.44 4.37
C ASP A 165 -1.17 -10.96 4.43
N ALA A 166 -0.57 -10.64 3.28
CA ALA A 166 0.80 -10.13 3.22
C ALA A 166 0.97 -8.79 3.96
N TYR A 167 0.00 -7.88 3.82
CA TYR A 167 -0.01 -6.61 4.55
C TYR A 167 -0.12 -6.82 6.06
N SER A 168 -0.98 -7.74 6.49
CA SER A 168 -1.16 -8.07 7.90
C SER A 168 0.10 -8.69 8.49
N GLU A 169 0.78 -9.56 7.73
CA GLU A 169 2.02 -10.18 8.16
C GLU A 169 3.16 -9.14 8.28
N VAL A 170 3.29 -8.23 7.31
CA VAL A 170 4.25 -7.11 7.43
C VAL A 170 3.94 -6.24 8.64
N PHE A 171 2.67 -5.92 8.87
CA PHE A 171 2.27 -5.13 10.04
C PHE A 171 2.66 -5.82 11.35
N ASP A 172 2.36 -7.12 11.49
CA ASP A 172 2.75 -7.93 12.65
C ASP A 172 4.26 -7.97 12.84
N TRP A 173 5.02 -8.08 11.75
CA TRP A 173 6.48 -8.06 11.78
C TRP A 173 7.05 -6.74 12.30
N VAL A 174 6.59 -5.62 11.73
CA VAL A 174 7.09 -4.29 12.09
C VAL A 174 6.70 -3.94 13.52
N THR A 175 5.49 -4.28 13.97
CA THR A 175 5.06 -4.03 15.36
C THR A 175 5.79 -4.89 16.38
N ARG A 176 5.97 -6.20 16.12
CA ARG A 176 6.63 -7.12 17.07
C ARG A 176 8.13 -6.88 17.18
N ARG A 177 8.82 -6.62 16.07
CA ARG A 177 10.29 -6.48 16.06
C ARG A 177 10.77 -5.03 16.16
N GLY A 178 9.94 -4.05 15.78
CA GLY A 178 10.27 -2.63 15.91
C GLY A 178 10.10 -2.05 17.32
N ASN A 179 9.57 -2.84 18.28
CA ASN A 179 9.11 -2.34 19.58
C ASN A 179 8.15 -1.13 19.45
N VAL A 180 7.44 -1.01 18.33
CA VAL A 180 6.51 0.08 18.07
C VAL A 180 5.11 -0.35 18.48
N VAL A 181 4.60 0.24 19.57
CA VAL A 181 3.22 0.03 20.00
C VAL A 181 2.31 0.97 19.22
N VAL A 182 1.51 0.43 18.29
CA VAL A 182 0.42 1.18 17.65
C VAL A 182 -0.83 1.01 18.49
N SER A 183 -1.08 1.94 19.40
CA SER A 183 -2.33 1.98 20.17
C SER A 183 -3.51 2.36 19.25
N LEU A 184 -4.49 1.46 19.13
CA LEU A 184 -5.83 1.77 18.63
C LEU A 184 -6.50 2.70 19.66
N VAL A 185 -6.36 4.01 19.46
CA VAL A 185 -7.24 4.98 20.11
C VAL A 185 -8.58 4.87 19.41
N CYS A 186 -9.53 4.20 20.05
CA CYS A 186 -10.95 4.30 19.70
C CYS A 186 -11.33 5.79 19.84
N ASP A 187 -11.71 6.39 18.71
CA ASP A 187 -12.34 7.69 18.51
C ASP A 187 -11.99 8.87 19.45
N PHE A 188 -11.55 9.96 18.81
CA PHE A 188 -11.17 11.29 19.33
C PHE A 188 -9.77 11.43 19.97
N GLY A 189 -8.85 12.00 19.18
CA GLY A 189 -7.60 12.62 19.65
C GLY A 189 -6.36 11.81 19.31
N ALA A 190 -5.58 12.31 18.35
CA ALA A 190 -4.31 11.71 17.96
C ALA A 190 -3.28 11.74 19.11
N GLY A 191 -2.70 10.59 19.43
CA GLY A 191 -1.54 10.45 20.29
C GLY A 191 -0.91 9.06 20.12
N VAL A 192 0.38 9.01 19.75
CA VAL A 192 1.21 7.81 19.76
C VAL A 192 1.93 7.77 21.11
N VAL A 193 1.80 6.68 21.87
CA VAL A 193 2.43 6.55 23.20
C VAL A 193 3.75 5.78 23.05
N SER A 194 4.84 6.41 23.49
CA SER A 194 6.23 5.91 23.35
C SER A 194 6.75 5.21 24.63
N SER A 195 5.89 4.69 25.50
CA SER A 195 6.33 4.03 26.74
C SER A 195 5.26 3.10 27.30
N GLU A 196 5.68 1.95 27.84
CA GLU A 196 4.85 1.02 28.61
C GLU A 196 4.24 1.63 29.88
N GLU A 197 4.64 2.84 30.30
CA GLU A 197 4.21 3.44 31.57
C GLU A 197 2.89 4.24 31.50
N ASP A 198 2.34 4.54 30.33
CA ASP A 198 1.22 5.48 30.21
C ASP A 198 -0.18 4.84 30.06
N CYS A 199 -0.32 3.51 30.10
CA CYS A 199 -1.64 2.87 30.01
C CYS A 199 -2.42 2.78 31.35
N CYS A 200 -1.81 3.15 32.48
CA CYS A 200 -2.43 3.08 33.81
C CYS A 200 -2.43 4.44 34.53
N GLY A 201 -2.97 5.50 33.91
CA GLY A 201 -2.79 6.85 34.45
C GLY A 201 -3.89 7.86 34.19
N ARG A 202 -5.18 7.49 34.22
CA ARG A 202 -6.26 8.51 34.32
C ARG A 202 -7.58 7.97 34.89
N ARG A 203 -7.54 7.50 36.14
CA ARG A 203 -8.71 7.54 37.04
C ARG A 203 -8.48 8.67 38.04
N GLY A 204 -9.32 9.70 38.02
CA GLY A 204 -9.23 10.79 38.98
C GLY A 204 -10.51 11.61 39.07
N ARG A 205 -11.25 11.36 40.16
CA ARG A 205 -12.45 12.04 40.71
C ARG A 205 -13.76 11.40 40.25
N SER A 206 -14.62 10.82 41.09
CA SER A 206 -14.98 11.08 42.50
C SER A 206 -15.56 9.77 43.08
N LEU A 207 -15.19 9.31 44.28
CA LEU A 207 -15.96 9.51 45.52
C LEU A 207 -15.18 8.94 46.71
N ARG A 208 -15.47 9.50 47.89
CA ARG A 208 -14.73 9.40 49.16
C ARG A 208 -14.86 8.05 49.89
N ALA A 209 -13.82 7.78 50.67
CA ALA A 209 -13.79 7.21 52.03
C ALA A 209 -14.25 5.77 52.26
N ALA A 210 -13.31 4.89 52.64
CA ALA A 210 -13.04 4.44 54.02
C ALA A 210 -12.43 3.02 54.05
N GLY A 211 -11.39 2.80 54.87
CA GLY A 211 -11.14 1.53 55.56
C GLY A 211 -10.02 0.60 55.04
N ASN A 212 -8.96 0.51 55.85
CA ASN A 212 -7.96 -0.56 56.10
C ASN A 212 -8.15 -1.92 55.36
N THR A 213 -7.12 -2.60 54.86
CA THR A 213 -6.15 -3.42 55.61
C THR A 213 -5.11 -4.07 54.66
N LEU A 214 -3.97 -4.49 55.23
CA LEU A 214 -2.80 -5.15 54.64
C LEU A 214 -3.05 -6.39 53.75
N GLY A 215 -2.15 -6.64 52.79
CA GLY A 215 -1.91 -7.98 52.24
C GLY A 215 -1.23 -8.03 50.86
N GLU A 216 0.00 -8.56 50.84
CA GLU A 216 0.52 -9.50 49.84
C GLU A 216 1.02 -9.08 48.43
N THR A 217 2.16 -9.73 48.08
CA THR A 217 2.56 -10.35 46.80
C THR A 217 3.36 -9.58 45.74
N LEU A 218 4.47 -10.24 45.35
CA LEU A 218 5.37 -9.98 44.21
C LEU A 218 4.61 -9.82 42.89
N PRO A 219 5.11 -9.00 41.94
CA PRO A 219 4.46 -8.86 40.64
C PRO A 219 4.70 -10.10 39.75
N PRO A 220 3.69 -10.55 38.99
CA PRO A 220 3.82 -11.66 38.06
C PRO A 220 4.50 -11.21 36.76
N LYS A 221 5.27 -12.13 36.16
CA LYS A 221 5.81 -12.03 34.80
C LYS A 221 4.67 -11.83 33.80
N CYS A 222 4.61 -10.67 33.14
CA CYS A 222 3.68 -10.43 32.03
C CYS A 222 4.26 -10.98 30.72
N THR A 223 4.09 -12.28 30.51
CA THR A 223 4.08 -12.84 29.16
C THR A 223 2.66 -12.70 28.62
N LYS A 224 2.38 -11.72 27.76
CA LYS A 224 1.13 -11.70 26.97
C LYS A 224 1.40 -11.39 25.50
N VAL A 225 1.49 -12.49 24.77
CA VAL A 225 1.25 -12.58 23.32
C VAL A 225 -0.16 -12.08 23.03
N PHE A 226 -0.30 -10.97 22.31
CA PHE A 226 -1.58 -10.60 21.70
C PHE A 226 -1.65 -11.18 20.29
N ARG A 227 -2.36 -12.30 20.17
CA ARG A 227 -3.00 -12.73 18.92
C ARG A 227 -4.22 -11.84 18.69
N CYS A 228 -4.26 -11.13 17.59
CA CYS A 228 -5.50 -10.54 17.06
C CYS A 228 -5.64 -10.90 15.58
N LEU A 229 -6.35 -11.99 15.31
CA LEU A 229 -7.32 -12.25 14.22
C LEU A 229 -7.99 -13.60 14.59
N PRO A 230 -9.28 -13.89 14.28
CA PRO A 230 -10.11 -13.30 13.22
C PRO A 230 -11.53 -12.86 13.66
N CYS A 231 -12.15 -11.89 12.97
CA CYS A 231 -13.61 -11.77 12.97
C CYS A 231 -14.18 -12.40 11.70
N ARG A 232 -14.40 -13.73 11.74
CA ARG A 232 -15.41 -14.41 10.92
C ARG A 232 -16.76 -13.77 11.26
N LYS A 233 -17.42 -13.12 10.30
CA LYS A 233 -18.87 -12.93 10.39
C LYS A 233 -19.54 -14.26 10.07
N LEU A 234 -20.02 -14.94 11.12
CA LEU A 234 -21.06 -15.95 11.01
C LEU A 234 -22.32 -15.26 10.47
N VAL A 235 -22.71 -15.62 9.26
CA VAL A 235 -24.07 -15.45 8.75
C VAL A 235 -24.87 -16.66 9.21
N ARG A 236 -25.95 -16.42 9.96
CA ARG A 236 -27.18 -17.21 10.22
C ARG A 236 -27.96 -16.45 11.30
N ASP A 237 -29.27 -16.27 11.32
CA ASP A 237 -30.40 -16.53 10.43
C ASP A 237 -31.52 -15.59 10.94
N SER A 238 -32.40 -15.14 10.06
CA SER A 238 -33.80 -14.77 10.39
C SER A 238 -34.64 -15.01 9.14
#